data_AF-A0A6N2R8A9-F1
#
_entry.id   AF-A0A6N2R8A9-F1
#
_cell.length_a   1.000
_cell.length_b   1.000
_cell.length_c   1.000
_cell.angle_alpha   90.00
_cell.angle_beta   90.00
_cell.angle_gamma   90.00
#
_symmetry.space_group_name_H-M   'P 1'
#
loop_
_entity.id
_entity.type
_entity.pdbx_description
1 polymer ?
#
loop_
_entity_poly.entity_id
_entity_poly.type
_entity_poly.pdbx_seq_one_letter_code
_entity_poly.pdbx_strand_id
1 'polypeptide(L)'
;MTEKTMVADTLAGINGELVRYGEMIPQTENPQLKQTLKQIRNQCEMSQEEIYQLARSKGYYVPAAKATREEVDHVRSVLSQG
;
A
#
# COMPACT_ATOMS: atom_id res chain seq x y z
N MET A 1 21.11 7.57 -12.18
CA MET A 1 19.75 7.25 -11.66
C MET A 1 19.13 8.53 -11.14
N THR A 2 17.90 8.89 -11.50
CA THR A 2 17.26 10.12 -10.98
C THR A 2 16.65 9.86 -9.61
N GLU A 3 16.55 10.88 -8.75
CA GLU A 3 15.92 10.75 -7.44
C GLU A 3 14.49 10.20 -7.53
N LYS A 4 13.72 10.67 -8.53
CA LYS A 4 12.39 10.16 -8.84
C LYS A 4 12.37 8.65 -9.11
N THR A 5 13.34 8.15 -9.89
CA THR A 5 13.47 6.71 -10.16
C THR A 5 13.78 5.93 -8.88
N MET A 6 14.71 6.42 -8.05
CA MET A 6 15.05 5.75 -6.78
C MET A 6 13.84 5.65 -5.85
N VAL A 7 13.06 6.72 -5.75
CA VAL A 7 11.85 6.76 -4.91
C VAL A 7 10.78 5.80 -5.45
N ALA A 8 10.58 5.76 -6.77
CA ALA A 8 9.63 4.86 -7.40
C ALA A 8 10.03 3.38 -7.23
N ASP A 9 11.30 3.04 -7.45
CA ASP A 9 11.83 1.68 -7.27
C ASP A 9 11.71 1.23 -5.81
N THR A 10 12.01 2.12 -4.86
CA THR A 10 11.87 1.83 -3.43
C THR A 10 10.40 1.57 -3.04
N LEU A 11 9.46 2.40 -3.51
CA LEU A 11 8.03 2.19 -3.28
C LEU A 11 7.55 0.86 -3.89
N ALA A 12 8.00 0.52 -5.10
CA ALA A 12 7.67 -0.74 -5.73
C ALA A 12 8.19 -1.94 -4.93
N GLY A 13 9.43 -1.86 -4.42
CA GLY A 13 10.03 -2.87 -3.55
C GLY A 13 9.22 -3.11 -2.28
N ILE A 14 8.93 -2.05 -1.52
CA ILE A 14 8.17 -2.14 -0.27
C ILE A 14 6.76 -2.68 -0.52
N ASN A 15 6.07 -2.22 -1.58
CA ASN A 15 4.75 -2.75 -1.93
C ASN A 15 4.79 -4.26 -2.22
N GLY A 16 5.84 -4.73 -2.89
CA GLY A 16 6.07 -6.16 -3.11
C GLY A 16 6.29 -6.94 -1.81
N GLU A 17 7.04 -6.38 -0.85
CA GLU A 17 7.24 -6.96 0.48
C GLU A 17 5.92 -7.05 1.28
N LEU A 18 5.09 -6.01 1.24
CA LEU A 18 3.80 -5.99 1.93
C LEU A 18 2.86 -7.11 1.47
N VAL A 19 2.83 -7.37 0.16
CA VAL A 19 2.08 -8.50 -0.43
C VAL A 19 2.66 -9.82 0.09
N ARG A 20 3.97 -10.02 -0.04
CA ARG A 20 4.64 -11.27 0.40
C ARG A 20 4.42 -11.56 1.88
N TYR A 21 4.57 -10.58 2.76
CA TYR A 21 4.31 -10.79 4.19
C TYR A 21 2.83 -11.10 4.45
N GLY A 22 1.91 -10.45 3.73
CA GLY A 22 0.48 -10.77 3.78
C GLY A 22 0.18 -12.23 3.43
N GLU A 23 0.89 -12.79 2.43
CA GLU A 23 0.77 -14.20 2.03
C GLU A 23 1.46 -15.17 3.00
N MET A 24 2.61 -14.80 3.58
CA MET A 24 3.38 -15.67 4.48
C MET A 24 2.76 -15.82 5.88
N ILE A 25 2.22 -14.74 6.45
CA ILE A 25 1.62 -14.72 7.80
C ILE A 25 0.57 -15.84 8.02
N PRO A 26 -0.41 -16.07 7.11
CA PRO A 26 -1.40 -17.13 7.29
C PRO A 26 -0.84 -18.55 7.08
N GLN A 27 0.30 -18.70 6.39
CA GLN A 27 0.88 -20.01 6.02
C GLN A 27 1.78 -20.62 7.10
N THR A 28 2.12 -19.86 8.15
CA THR A 28 2.97 -20.37 9.24
C THR A 28 2.16 -20.79 10.47
N GLU A 29 2.44 -21.98 11.00
CA GLU A 29 1.91 -22.46 12.28
C GLU A 29 2.78 -22.05 13.48
N ASN A 30 4.05 -21.66 13.25
CA ASN A 30 4.96 -21.23 14.31
C ASN A 30 4.52 -19.86 14.87
N PRO A 31 4.13 -19.77 16.16
CA PRO A 31 3.58 -18.53 16.72
C PRO A 31 4.59 -17.37 16.76
N GLN A 32 5.85 -17.66 17.07
CA GLN A 32 6.91 -16.64 17.15
C GLN A 32 7.19 -16.07 15.77
N LEU A 33 7.36 -16.92 14.76
CA LEU A 33 7.56 -16.50 13.38
C LEU A 33 6.36 -15.68 12.88
N LYS A 34 5.12 -16.11 13.16
CA LYS A 34 3.91 -15.36 12.81
C LYS A 34 3.94 -13.95 13.37
N GLN A 35 4.33 -13.80 14.65
CA GLN A 35 4.40 -12.50 15.29
C GLN A 35 5.51 -11.62 14.71
N THR A 36 6.68 -12.20 14.42
CA THR A 36 7.79 -11.51 13.77
C THR A 36 7.40 -11.01 12.37
N LEU A 37 6.75 -11.83 11.55
CA LEU A 37 6.28 -11.42 10.21
C LEU A 37 5.27 -10.27 10.29
N LYS A 38 4.36 -10.28 11.27
CA LYS A 38 3.42 -9.17 11.52
C LYS A 38 4.14 -7.87 11.88
N GLN A 39 5.15 -7.95 12.74
CA GLN A 39 5.95 -6.77 13.14
C GLN A 39 6.71 -6.19 11.94
N ILE A 40 7.34 -7.04 11.13
CA ILE A 40 8.06 -6.60 9.93
C ILE A 40 7.07 -5.96 8.93
N ARG A 41 5.92 -6.59 8.68
CA ARG A 41 4.90 -6.04 7.79
C ARG A 41 4.44 -4.65 8.23
N ASN A 42 4.21 -4.44 9.53
CA ASN A 42 3.86 -3.14 10.09
C ASN A 42 4.97 -2.09 9.85
N GLN A 43 6.24 -2.48 10.08
CA GLN A 43 7.37 -1.59 9.79
C GLN A 43 7.47 -1.21 8.31
N CYS A 44 7.22 -2.16 7.40
CA CYS A 44 7.13 -1.89 5.97
C CYS A 44 5.99 -0.92 5.64
N GLU A 45 4.81 -1.05 6.27
CA GLU A 45 3.68 -0.12 6.07
C GLU A 45 4.06 1.31 6.50
N MET A 46 4.71 1.47 7.66
CA MET A 46 5.20 2.78 8.12
C MET A 46 6.23 3.39 7.16
N SER A 47 7.23 2.62 6.75
CA SER A 47 8.26 3.10 5.80
C SER A 47 7.66 3.40 4.41
N GLN A 48 6.65 2.66 3.97
CA GLN A 48 5.93 2.94 2.73
C GLN A 48 5.25 4.30 2.80
N GLU A 49 4.55 4.60 3.91
CA GLU A 49 3.85 5.86 4.09
C GLU A 49 4.82 7.05 4.10
N GLU A 50 5.94 6.96 4.83
CA GLU A 50 6.97 7.99 4.87
C GLU A 50 7.52 8.32 3.47
N ILE A 51 7.87 7.30 2.69
CA ILE A 51 8.40 7.48 1.33
C ILE A 51 7.33 8.00 0.39
N TYR A 52 6.07 7.57 0.55
CA TYR A 52 4.95 8.11 -0.21
C TYR A 52 4.76 9.61 0.04
N GLN A 53 4.82 10.07 1.30
CA GLN A 53 4.71 11.49 1.63
C GLN A 53 5.89 12.29 1.06
N LEU A 54 7.11 11.74 1.13
CA LEU A 54 8.29 12.32 0.48
C LEU A 54 8.07 12.45 -1.04
N ALA A 55 7.66 11.37 -1.70
CA ALA A 55 7.40 11.34 -3.13
C ALA A 55 6.34 12.38 -3.55
N ARG A 56 5.28 12.51 -2.75
CA ARG A 56 4.20 13.47 -2.98
C ARG A 56 4.68 14.90 -2.81
N SER A 57 5.41 15.22 -1.74
CA SER A 57 5.95 16.57 -1.49
C SER A 57 6.91 17.04 -2.58
N LYS A 58 7.66 16.11 -3.20
CA LYS A 58 8.57 16.38 -4.31
C LYS A 58 7.91 16.36 -5.70
N GLY A 59 6.61 16.07 -5.78
CA GLY A 59 5.90 15.94 -7.06
C GLY A 59 6.30 14.70 -7.87
N TYR A 60 6.93 13.71 -7.25
CA TYR A 60 7.34 12.45 -7.89
C TYR A 60 6.19 11.46 -8.00
N TYR A 61 5.19 11.60 -7.13
CA TYR A 61 3.99 10.77 -7.13
C TYR A 61 2.72 11.64 -7.10
N VAL A 62 1.76 11.29 -7.94
CA VAL A 62 0.43 11.91 -7.97
C VAL A 62 -0.58 10.82 -7.59
N PRO A 63 -1.25 10.91 -6.43
CA PRO A 63 -2.29 9.95 -6.06
C PRO A 63 -3.45 10.02 -7.03
N ALA A 64 -4.17 8.90 -7.16
CA ALA A 64 -5.41 8.87 -7.93
C ALA A 64 -6.36 9.97 -7.43
N ALA A 65 -7.06 10.60 -8.38
CA ALA A 65 -8.09 11.56 -8.04
C ALA A 65 -9.16 10.86 -7.17
N LYS A 66 -9.76 11.61 -6.24
CA LYS A 66 -10.95 11.13 -5.55
C LYS A 66 -12.03 10.86 -6.60
N ALA A 67 -12.77 9.77 -6.42
CA ALA A 67 -13.96 9.50 -7.22
C ALA A 67 -14.92 10.70 -7.12
N THR A 68 -15.60 11.01 -8.21
CA THR A 68 -16.59 12.08 -8.25
C THR A 68 -17.83 11.69 -7.45
N ARG A 69 -18.63 12.68 -7.05
CA ARG A 69 -19.86 12.39 -6.31
C ARG A 69 -20.83 11.56 -7.16
N GLU A 70 -20.84 11.84 -8.46
CA GLU A 70 -21.64 11.16 -9.47
C GLU A 70 -21.24 9.68 -9.59
N GLU A 71 -19.95 9.36 -9.64
CA GLU A 71 -19.45 7.98 -9.66
C GLU A 71 -19.88 7.21 -8.39
N VAL A 72 -19.74 7.86 -7.23
CA VAL A 72 -20.12 7.23 -5.96
C VAL A 72 -21.63 7.01 -5.88
N ASP A 73 -22.44 7.99 -6.30
CA ASP A 73 -23.90 7.90 -6.28
C ASP A 73 -24.42 6.88 -7.30
N HIS A 74 -23.78 6.76 -8.46
CA HIS A 74 -24.08 5.71 -9.43
C HIS A 74 -23.86 4.31 -8.83
N VAL A 75 -22.69 4.04 -8.24
CA VAL A 75 -22.39 2.75 -7.61
C VAL A 75 -23.37 2.43 -6.47
N ARG A 76 -23.71 3.42 -5.64
CA ARG A 76 -24.73 3.26 -4.59
C ARG A 76 -26.08 2.82 -5.15
N SER A 77 -26.50 3.40 -6.27
CA SER A 77 -27.79 3.06 -6.89
C SER A 77 -27.85 1.61 -7.37
N VAL A 78 -26.76 1.09 -7.96
CA VAL A 78 -26.66 -0.30 -8.42
C VAL A 78 -26.78 -1.28 -7.24
N LEU A 79 -26.14 -0.98 -6.11
CA LEU A 79 -26.14 -1.87 -4.94
C LEU A 79 -27.46 -1.83 -4.14
N SER A 80 -28.27 -0.78 -4.31
CA SER A 80 -29.55 -0.62 -3.60
C SER A 80 -30.75 -1.20 -4.37
N GLN A 81 -30.52 -1.74 -5.57
CA GLN A 81 -31.55 -2.31 -6.44
C GLN A 81 -31.72 -3.84 -6.29
N GLY A 82 -31.14 -4.45 -5.25
CA GLY A 82 -31.35 -5.86 -4.87
C GLY A 82 -32.05 -5.98 -3.53
#